data_AF-A0A417F2X3-F1
#
_entry.id   AF-A0A417F2X3-F1
#
_cell.length_a   1.000
_cell.length_b   1.000
_cell.length_c   1.000
_cell.angle_alpha   90.00
_cell.angle_beta   90.00
_cell.angle_gamma   90.00
#
_symmetry.space_group_name_H-M   'P 1'
#
loop_
_entity.id
_entity.type
_entity.pdbx_description
1 polymer ?
#
loop_
_entity_poly.entity_id
_entity_poly.type
_entity_poly.pdbx_seq_one_letter_code
_entity_poly.pdbx_strand_id
1 'polypeptide(L)'
;MRVYIEKRHKSREIELVGAWFTPPIDYDELEERIGVTDQEPDYVIRDYELPFEIDEDMMIEELNCLCQLVEYLPESVQNNTGALLKEYGSVENVYKHFAKNQNPVL
;
A
#
# COMPACT_ATOMS: atom_id res chain seq x y z
N MET A 1 7.36 1.26 5.09
CA MET A 1 6.23 1.57 4.21
C MET A 1 5.08 2.03 5.07
N ARG A 2 4.42 3.14 4.74
CA ARG A 2 3.19 3.57 5.42
C ARG A 2 2.34 4.46 4.53
N VAL A 3 1.05 4.55 4.81
CA VAL A 3 0.09 5.39 4.09
C VAL A 3 -0.75 6.19 5.09
N TYR A 4 -1.12 7.41 4.73
CA TYR A 4 -2.05 8.24 5.50
C TYR A 4 -3.43 8.17 4.86
N ILE A 5 -4.38 7.60 5.59
CA ILE A 5 -5.74 7.34 5.14
C ILE A 5 -6.69 8.22 5.93
N GLU A 6 -7.58 8.91 5.23
CA GLU A 6 -8.68 9.68 5.80
C GLU A 6 -10.01 9.01 5.48
N LYS A 7 -10.95 9.04 6.43
CA LYS A 7 -12.35 8.75 6.13
C LYS A 7 -12.92 9.85 5.23
N ARG A 8 -13.62 9.48 4.16
CA ARG A 8 -14.30 10.46 3.31
C ARG A 8 -15.54 10.98 4.02
N HIS A 9 -15.63 12.30 4.19
CA HIS A 9 -16.81 12.94 4.76
C HIS A 9 -17.69 13.53 3.65
N LYS A 10 -19.01 13.32 3.74
CA LYS A 10 -19.99 13.94 2.84
C LYS A 10 -20.21 15.43 3.12
N SER A 11 -19.88 15.91 4.32
CA SER A 11 -19.90 17.34 4.67
C SER A 11 -18.55 17.80 5.22
N ARG A 12 -18.14 19.02 4.85
CA ARG A 12 -16.87 19.64 5.29
C ARG A 12 -16.89 20.15 6.74
N GLU A 13 -18.01 19.96 7.45
CA GLU A 13 -18.23 20.49 8.81
C GLU A 13 -17.76 19.55 9.92
N ILE A 14 -17.37 18.32 9.57
CA ILE A 14 -16.83 17.33 10.51
C ILE A 14 -15.31 17.35 10.39
N GLU A 15 -14.62 17.31 11.53
CA GLU A 15 -13.17 17.15 11.62
C GLU A 15 -12.74 15.92 10.81
N LEU A 16 -11.83 16.11 9.84
CA LEU A 16 -11.30 15.01 9.03
C LEU A 16 -10.57 14.03 9.95
N VAL A 17 -11.08 12.80 10.05
CA VAL A 17 -10.44 11.75 10.83
C VAL A 17 -9.52 10.96 9.90
N GLY A 18 -8.22 11.09 10.11
CA GLY A 18 -7.20 10.39 9.33
C GLY A 18 -6.02 9.94 10.18
N ALA A 19 -5.38 8.84 9.76
CA ALA A 19 -4.28 8.24 10.48
C ALA A 19 -3.25 7.57 9.56
N TRP A 20 -2.02 7.42 10.05
CA TRP A 20 -0.97 6.66 9.38
C TRP A 20 -1.12 5.16 9.66
N PHE A 21 -1.12 4.33 8.62
CA PHE A 21 -1.20 2.88 8.67
C PHE A 21 0.04 2.24 8.05
N THR A 22 0.42 1.07 8.55
CA THR A 22 1.53 0.28 8.02
C THR A 22 0.97 -0.99 7.39
N PRO A 23 1.14 -1.22 6.08
CA PRO A 23 0.73 -2.46 5.44
C PRO A 23 1.36 -3.71 6.10
N PRO A 24 0.66 -4.86 6.14
CA PRO A 24 -0.72 -5.06 5.67
C PRO A 24 -1.74 -4.38 6.60
N ILE A 25 -2.67 -3.62 6.01
CA ILE A 25 -3.74 -2.91 6.71
C ILE A 25 -4.99 -3.78 6.73
N ASP A 26 -5.58 -3.99 7.89
CA ASP A 26 -6.87 -4.66 8.03
C ASP A 26 -8.01 -3.65 8.27
N TYR A 27 -9.24 -4.05 7.95
CA TYR A 27 -10.40 -3.18 8.11
C TYR A 27 -10.85 -3.01 9.56
N ASP A 28 -10.49 -3.94 10.46
CA ASP A 28 -10.77 -3.78 11.89
C ASP A 28 -9.96 -2.58 12.43
N GLU A 29 -8.69 -2.45 12.03
CA GLU A 29 -7.81 -1.32 12.35
C GLU A 29 -8.34 -0.01 11.75
N LEU A 30 -8.84 -0.04 10.52
CA LEU A 30 -9.46 1.12 9.88
C LEU A 30 -10.74 1.56 10.62
N GLU A 31 -11.57 0.61 11.04
CA GLU A 31 -12.78 0.90 11.81
C GLU A 31 -12.43 1.49 13.18
N GLU A 32 -11.50 0.88 13.90
CA GLU A 32 -11.07 1.34 15.22
C GLU A 32 -10.44 2.74 15.19
N ARG A 33 -9.62 3.03 14.17
CA ARG A 33 -8.81 4.26 14.15
C ARG A 33 -9.50 5.42 13.43
N ILE A 34 -10.23 5.14 12.36
CA ILE A 34 -10.85 6.19 11.52
C ILE A 34 -12.33 5.94 11.21
N GLY A 35 -12.93 4.84 11.72
CA GLY A 35 -14.34 4.53 11.56
C GLY A 35 -14.75 4.12 10.15
N VAL A 36 -13.83 3.51 9.38
CA VAL A 36 -14.07 3.00 8.02
C VAL A 36 -14.28 1.49 8.11
N THR A 37 -15.42 0.99 7.64
CA THR A 37 -15.78 -0.44 7.69
C THR A 37 -15.55 -1.12 6.34
N ASP A 38 -15.50 -2.45 6.34
CA ASP A 38 -15.35 -3.28 5.14
C ASP A 38 -16.62 -3.36 4.26
N GLN A 39 -17.80 -3.11 4.84
CA GLN A 39 -19.09 -3.20 4.15
C GLN A 39 -19.34 -2.00 3.21
N GLU A 40 -18.94 -0.81 3.64
CA GLU A 40 -19.04 0.44 2.88
C GLU A 40 -17.75 1.24 3.04
N PRO A 41 -16.64 0.78 2.44
CA PRO A 41 -15.36 1.44 2.58
C PRO A 41 -15.40 2.81 1.90
N ASP A 42 -15.40 3.86 2.71
CA ASP A 42 -15.44 5.25 2.25
C ASP A 42 -14.23 6.01 2.83
N TYR A 43 -13.10 5.88 2.15
CA TYR A 43 -11.82 6.48 2.53
C TYR A 43 -11.11 7.09 1.32
N VAL A 44 -10.01 7.78 1.60
CA VAL A 44 -9.09 8.33 0.61
C VAL A 44 -7.67 8.29 1.17
N ILE A 45 -6.71 7.89 0.35
CA ILE A 45 -5.28 7.92 0.67
C ILE A 45 -4.77 9.32 0.30
N ARG A 46 -4.27 10.08 1.29
CA ARG A 46 -3.81 11.46 1.05
C ARG A 46 -2.30 11.60 0.95
N ASP A 47 -1.57 10.69 1.58
CA ASP A 47 -0.11 10.74 1.64
C ASP A 47 0.45 9.32 1.82
N TYR A 48 1.70 9.11 1.44
CA TYR A 48 2.36 7.81 1.56
C TYR A 48 3.89 7.91 1.56
N GLU A 49 4.50 6.91 2.21
CA GLU A 49 5.93 6.64 2.18
C GLU A 49 6.13 5.23 1.60
N LEU A 50 6.04 5.14 0.28
CA LEU A 50 6.16 3.90 -0.50
C LEU A 50 7.21 4.05 -1.61
N PRO A 51 7.83 2.95 -2.06
CA PRO A 51 8.78 2.99 -3.15
C PRO A 51 8.11 3.00 -4.54
N PHE A 52 6.77 3.06 -4.61
CA PHE A 52 5.96 3.09 -5.83
C PHE A 52 4.82 4.11 -5.69
N GLU A 53 4.29 4.55 -6.83
CA GLU A 53 3.14 5.45 -6.90
C GLU A 53 1.84 4.69 -6.67
N ILE A 54 0.88 5.33 -6.00
CA ILE A 54 -0.46 4.80 -5.76
C ILE A 54 -1.50 5.89 -6.01
N ASP A 55 -2.73 5.47 -6.31
CA ASP A 55 -3.85 6.38 -6.48
C ASP A 55 -4.57 6.66 -5.14
N GLU A 56 -5.19 7.84 -5.03
CA GLU A 56 -5.90 8.25 -3.81
C GLU A 56 -7.11 7.35 -3.47
N ASP A 57 -7.67 6.67 -4.48
CA ASP A 57 -8.81 5.77 -4.39
C ASP A 57 -8.40 4.28 -4.50
N MET A 58 -7.10 3.96 -4.35
CA MET A 58 -6.61 2.59 -4.43
C MET A 58 -7.22 1.71 -3.31
N MET A 59 -7.62 0.50 -3.68
CA MET A 59 -8.19 -0.47 -2.74
C MET A 59 -7.13 -0.94 -1.71
N ILE A 60 -7.51 -1.07 -0.43
CA ILE A 60 -6.62 -1.54 0.64
C ILE A 60 -6.00 -2.91 0.30
N GLU A 61 -6.76 -3.81 -0.31
CA GLU A 61 -6.30 -5.13 -0.71
C GLU A 61 -5.23 -5.07 -1.80
N GLU A 62 -5.40 -4.16 -2.76
CA GLU A 62 -4.43 -3.93 -3.82
C GLU A 62 -3.15 -3.31 -3.26
N LEU A 63 -3.27 -2.29 -2.42
CA LEU A 63 -2.15 -1.68 -1.71
C LEU A 63 -1.36 -2.71 -0.90
N ASN A 64 -2.05 -3.53 -0.10
CA ASN A 64 -1.44 -4.58 0.71
C ASN A 64 -0.71 -5.60 -0.18
N CYS A 65 -1.30 -5.99 -1.30
CA CYS A 65 -0.69 -6.91 -2.26
C CYS A 65 0.63 -6.33 -2.82
N LEU A 66 0.61 -5.08 -3.29
CA LEU A 66 1.80 -4.41 -3.82
C LEU A 66 2.91 -4.27 -2.76
N CYS A 67 2.56 -3.88 -1.53
CA CYS A 67 3.50 -3.82 -0.42
C CYS A 67 4.11 -5.20 -0.10
N GLN A 68 3.29 -6.25 -0.07
CA GLN A 68 3.76 -7.61 0.17
C GLN A 68 4.71 -8.09 -0.95
N LEU A 69 4.43 -7.76 -2.21
CA LEU A 69 5.33 -8.08 -3.32
C LEU A 69 6.69 -7.41 -3.14
N VAL A 70 6.73 -6.17 -2.66
CA VAL A 70 7.99 -5.49 -2.32
C VAL A 70 8.71 -6.20 -1.18
N GLU A 71 8.00 -6.56 -0.10
CA GLU A 71 8.61 -7.24 1.05
C GLU A 71 9.19 -8.62 0.71
N TYR A 72 8.63 -9.31 -0.28
CA TYR A 72 9.15 -10.59 -0.76
C TYR A 72 10.37 -10.48 -1.68
N LEU A 73 10.75 -9.27 -2.10
CA LEU A 73 11.97 -9.07 -2.88
C LEU A 73 13.21 -9.15 -1.97
N PRO A 74 14.39 -9.51 -2.52
CA PRO A 74 15.65 -9.38 -1.78
C PRO A 74 15.89 -7.94 -1.29
N GLU A 75 16.52 -7.76 -0.13
CA GLU A 75 16.76 -6.44 0.47
C GLU A 75 17.47 -5.46 -0.49
N SER A 76 18.42 -5.97 -1.29
CA SER A 76 19.12 -5.17 -2.32
C SER A 76 18.17 -4.63 -3.39
N VAL A 77 17.09 -5.35 -3.70
CA VAL A 77 16.05 -4.95 -4.65
C VAL A 77 15.06 -4.01 -3.98
N GLN A 78 14.65 -4.28 -2.74
CA GLN A 78 13.78 -3.40 -1.94
C GLN A 78 14.37 -1.97 -1.87
N ASN A 79 15.63 -1.86 -1.49
CA ASN A 79 16.34 -0.58 -1.37
C ASN A 79 16.48 0.21 -2.69
N ASN A 80 16.27 -0.45 -3.84
CA ASN A 80 16.36 0.16 -5.17
C ASN A 80 15.03 0.14 -5.93
N THR A 81 13.91 -0.21 -5.29
CA THR A 81 12.63 -0.46 -5.97
C THR A 81 12.17 0.76 -6.78
N GLY A 82 12.25 1.98 -6.23
CA GLY A 82 11.86 3.19 -6.97
C GLY A 82 12.70 3.47 -8.23
N ALA A 83 13.97 3.05 -8.25
CA ALA A 83 14.80 3.15 -9.46
C ALA A 83 14.43 2.06 -10.47
N LEU A 84 14.21 0.83 -9.99
CA LEU A 84 13.82 -0.31 -10.82
C LEU A 84 12.45 -0.11 -11.47
N LEU A 85 11.50 0.56 -10.81
CA LEU A 85 10.20 0.88 -11.40
C LEU A 85 10.31 1.72 -12.68
N LYS A 86 11.36 2.55 -12.83
CA LYS A 86 11.60 3.30 -14.08
C LYS A 86 11.96 2.41 -15.26
N GLU A 87 12.54 1.23 -14.99
CA GLU A 87 12.94 0.25 -15.99
C GLU A 87 11.85 -0.81 -16.23
N TYR A 88 11.25 -1.31 -15.15
CA TYR A 88 10.30 -2.43 -15.19
C TYR A 88 8.83 -1.99 -15.23
N GLY A 89 8.54 -0.71 -14.94
CA GLY A 89 7.22 -0.10 -15.05
C GLY A 89 6.25 -0.37 -13.89
N SER A 90 6.34 -1.54 -13.23
CA SER A 90 5.45 -1.90 -12.13
C SER A 90 6.13 -2.80 -11.09
N VAL A 91 5.58 -2.82 -9.86
CA VAL A 91 6.06 -3.65 -8.76
C VAL A 91 5.99 -5.14 -9.14
N GLU A 92 4.94 -5.57 -9.83
CA GLU A 92 4.77 -6.95 -10.27
C GLU A 92 5.82 -7.34 -11.30
N ASN A 93 6.24 -6.43 -12.18
CA ASN A 93 7.29 -6.71 -13.15
C ASN A 93 8.66 -6.81 -12.46
N VAL A 94 8.94 -5.93 -11.49
CA VAL A 94 10.14 -6.05 -10.62
C VAL A 94 10.10 -7.39 -9.89
N TYR A 95 8.99 -7.73 -9.25
CA TYR A 95 8.80 -9.01 -8.57
C TYR A 95 9.03 -10.20 -9.51
N LYS A 96 8.38 -10.25 -10.67
CA LYS A 96 8.55 -11.34 -11.66
C LYS A 96 9.99 -11.48 -12.13
N HIS A 97 10.75 -10.39 -12.20
CA HIS A 97 12.15 -10.40 -12.62
C HIS A 97 13.07 -10.91 -11.51
N PHE A 98 12.92 -10.40 -10.28
CA PHE A 98 13.86 -10.63 -9.20
C PHE A 98 13.47 -11.77 -8.24
N ALA A 99 12.18 -12.10 -8.11
CA ALA A 99 11.72 -13.21 -7.28
C ALA A 99 12.14 -14.57 -7.84
N LYS A 100 12.29 -14.70 -9.16
CA LYS A 100 12.75 -15.94 -9.83
C LYS A 100 14.20 -16.33 -9.54
N ASN A 101 14.99 -15.40 -8.97
CA ASN A 101 16.36 -15.67 -8.54
C ASN A 101 16.44 -16.12 -7.08
N GLN A 102 15.31 -16.30 -6.40
CA GLN A 102 15.25 -17.08 -5.17
C GLN A 102 15.26 -18.56 -5.57
N ASN A 103 16.44 -19.17 -5.51
CA ASN A 103 16.68 -20.55 -5.93
C ASN A 103 15.67 -21.55 -5.31
N PRO A 104 15.26 -22.58 -6.06
CA PRO A 104 14.32 -23.60 -5.65
C PRO A 104 15.03 -24.58 -4.69
N VAL A 105 14.60 -24.63 -3.44
CA VAL A 105 15.03 -25.68 -2.51
C VAL A 105 13.79 -26.35 -1.94
N LEU A 106 13.34 -27.37 -2.66
CA LEU A 106 12.78 -28.60 -2.10
C LEU A 106 13.45 -29.77 -2.82
#